data_AF-A0A0C9UXV4-F1
#
_entry.id   AF-A0A0C9UXV4-F1
#
_cell.length_a   1.000
_cell.length_b   1.000
_cell.length_c   1.000
_cell.angle_alpha   90.00
_cell.angle_beta   90.00
_cell.angle_gamma   90.00
#
_symmetry.space_group_name_H-M   'P 1'
#
loop_
_entity.id
_entity.type
_entity.pdbx_description
1 polymer ?
#
loop_
_entity_poly.entity_id
_entity_poly.type
_entity_poly.pdbx_seq_one_letter_code
_entity_poly.pdbx_strand_id
1 'polypeptide(L)'
;TANRLKNGGIVYELDSSKAAQLIQGDEDARLAFMNLYSVQATIKPRLYPIIVERVPISFNPDSQGSLRELEDSNTIENGKVQRARWIKPLAR
;
A
#
# COMPACT_ATOMS: atom_id res chain seq x y z
N THR A 1 4.53 -21.84 -3.88
CA THR A 1 4.92 -21.79 -5.32
C THR A 1 5.21 -20.35 -5.72
N ALA A 2 6.22 -20.09 -6.56
CA ALA A 2 6.61 -18.73 -6.95
C ALA A 2 6.39 -18.51 -8.46
N ASN A 3 5.59 -17.50 -8.82
CA ASN A 3 5.27 -17.16 -10.21
C ASN A 3 5.79 -15.77 -10.57
N ARG A 4 6.63 -15.68 -11.61
CA ARG A 4 7.15 -14.40 -12.11
C ARG A 4 6.14 -13.74 -13.04
N LEU A 5 5.84 -12.46 -12.79
CA LEU A 5 4.96 -11.62 -13.58
C LEU A 5 5.72 -10.92 -14.73
N LYS A 6 4.98 -10.45 -15.74
CA LYS A 6 5.54 -9.72 -16.90
C LYS A 6 6.28 -8.43 -16.53
N ASN A 7 5.90 -7.80 -15.42
CA ASN A 7 6.54 -6.59 -14.90
C ASN A 7 7.75 -6.87 -14.00
N GLY A 8 8.24 -8.12 -13.96
CA GLY A 8 9.37 -8.54 -13.13
C GLY A 8 9.02 -8.83 -11.66
N GLY A 9 7.79 -8.56 -11.22
CA GLY A 9 7.32 -8.92 -9.89
C GLY A 9 7.19 -10.44 -9.69
N ILE A 10 7.16 -10.90 -8.44
CA ILE A 10 6.96 -12.30 -8.09
C ILE A 10 5.69 -12.41 -7.24
N VAL A 11 4.80 -13.33 -7.60
CA VAL A 11 3.67 -13.75 -6.77
C VAL A 11 4.10 -15.03 -6.05
N TYR A 12 4.12 -14.97 -4.73
CA TYR A 12 4.42 -16.11 -3.88
C TYR A 12 3.14 -16.67 -3.28
N GLU A 13 2.81 -17.90 -3.64
CA GLU A 13 1.71 -18.65 -3.09
C GLU A 13 2.20 -19.48 -1.90
N LEU A 14 1.57 -19.23 -0.76
CA LEU A 14 1.85 -19.89 0.51
C LEU A 14 0.86 -21.04 0.72
N ASP A 15 1.22 -21.96 1.61
CA ASP A 15 0.43 -23.14 1.96
C ASP A 15 -0.87 -22.81 2.71
N SER A 16 -0.99 -21.60 3.25
CA SER A 16 -2.11 -21.19 4.08
C SER A 16 -2.33 -19.69 4.09
N SER A 17 -3.59 -19.29 4.33
CA SER A 17 -3.95 -17.89 4.57
C SER A 17 -3.28 -17.32 5.82
N LYS A 18 -3.09 -18.16 6.85
CA LYS A 18 -2.41 -17.79 8.10
C LYS A 18 -0.95 -17.41 7.87
N ALA A 19 -0.21 -18.18 7.07
CA ALA A 19 1.17 -17.83 6.71
C ALA A 19 1.23 -16.49 5.95
N ALA A 20 0.29 -16.26 5.02
CA ALA A 20 0.21 -14.99 4.31
C ALA A 20 -0.09 -13.81 5.23
N GLN A 21 -1.02 -13.97 6.17
CA GLN A 21 -1.37 -12.95 7.16
C GLN A 21 -0.20 -12.65 8.11
N LEU A 22 0.55 -13.68 8.53
CA LEU A 22 1.76 -13.50 9.35
C LEU A 22 2.77 -12.59 8.64
N ILE A 23 3.14 -12.92 7.41
CA ILE A 23 4.13 -12.14 6.64
C ILE A 23 3.62 -10.72 6.33
N GLN A 24 2.31 -10.52 6.21
CA GLN A 24 1.73 -9.20 5.92
C GLN A 24 1.52 -8.33 7.16
N GLY A 25 1.21 -8.94 8.31
CA GLY A 25 0.81 -8.23 9.53
C GLY A 25 1.91 -8.08 10.57
N ASP A 26 2.95 -8.90 10.51
CA ASP A 26 4.08 -8.90 11.45
C ASP A 26 5.36 -8.42 10.74
N GLU A 27 5.94 -7.34 11.26
CA GLU A 27 7.09 -6.67 10.65
C GLU A 27 8.35 -7.53 10.69
N ASP A 28 8.60 -8.23 11.79
CA ASP A 28 9.78 -9.08 11.96
C ASP A 28 9.70 -10.32 11.06
N ALA A 29 8.53 -10.95 10.98
CA ALA A 29 8.28 -12.06 10.06
C ALA A 29 8.43 -11.62 8.61
N ARG A 30 7.96 -10.40 8.26
CA ARG A 30 8.12 -9.82 6.93
C ARG A 30 9.59 -9.58 6.59
N LEU A 31 10.36 -8.98 7.50
CA LEU A 31 11.79 -8.74 7.33
C LEU A 31 12.57 -10.04 7.19
N ALA A 32 12.31 -11.02 8.06
CA ALA A 32 12.93 -12.34 7.99
C ALA A 32 12.63 -13.02 6.65
N PHE A 33 11.38 -12.97 6.19
CA PHE A 33 10.99 -13.52 4.89
C PHE A 33 11.71 -12.82 3.73
N MET A 34 11.78 -11.48 3.72
CA MET A 34 12.47 -10.73 2.65
C MET A 34 13.97 -11.02 2.61
N ASN A 35 14.63 -11.12 3.78
CA ASN A 35 16.05 -11.39 3.89
C ASN A 35 16.46 -12.76 3.32
N LEU A 36 15.55 -13.74 3.29
CA LEU A 36 15.79 -15.03 2.65
C LEU A 36 15.85 -14.95 1.11
N TYR A 37 15.26 -13.91 0.51
CA TYR A 37 15.29 -13.69 -0.93
C TYR A 37 16.41 -12.76 -1.37
N SER A 38 16.45 -11.56 -0.77
CA SER A 38 17.44 -10.54 -1.08
C SER A 38 17.32 -9.40 -0.08
N VAL A 39 18.45 -8.76 0.22
CA VAL A 39 18.50 -7.52 1.02
C VAL A 39 17.66 -6.39 0.38
N GLN A 40 17.44 -6.45 -0.94
CA GLN A 40 16.64 -5.47 -1.68
C GLN A 40 15.21 -5.94 -1.98
N ALA A 41 14.80 -7.11 -1.48
CA ALA A 41 13.46 -7.60 -1.68
C ALA A 41 12.44 -6.69 -0.96
N THR A 42 11.34 -6.39 -1.64
CA THR A 42 10.22 -5.63 -1.05
C THR A 42 8.93 -6.39 -1.27
N ILE A 43 8.13 -6.51 -0.22
CA ILE A 43 6.76 -7.01 -0.30
C ILE A 43 5.84 -5.83 -0.55
N LYS A 44 5.06 -5.88 -1.62
CA LYS A 44 4.07 -4.85 -1.91
C LYS A 44 2.90 -4.98 -0.94
N PRO A 45 2.54 -3.91 -0.20
CA PRO A 45 1.36 -3.96 0.66
C PRO A 45 0.10 -4.14 -0.18
N ARG A 46 -0.89 -4.80 0.41
CA ARG A 46 -2.21 -4.90 -0.20
C ARG A 46 -2.95 -3.59 -0.02
N LEU A 47 -3.21 -2.91 -1.13
CA LEU A 47 -3.96 -1.65 -1.15
C LEU A 47 -5.43 -1.91 -1.49
N TYR A 48 -6.32 -1.18 -0.82
CA TYR A 48 -7.76 -1.21 -1.08
C TYR A 48 -8.19 0.14 -1.63
N PRO A 49 -8.69 0.22 -2.87
CA PRO A 49 -9.22 1.47 -3.40
C PRO A 49 -10.52 1.83 -2.67
N ILE A 50 -10.58 3.05 -2.14
CA ILE A 50 -11.78 3.62 -1.54
C ILE A 50 -12.23 4.85 -2.32
N ILE A 51 -13.53 5.12 -2.33
CA ILE A 51 -14.11 6.35 -2.88
C ILE A 51 -14.48 7.23 -1.69
N VAL A 52 -14.01 8.47 -1.73
CA VAL A 52 -14.34 9.48 -0.72
C VAL A 52 -15.09 10.61 -1.40
N GLU A 53 -16.22 10.97 -0.84
CA GLU A 53 -17.06 12.05 -1.33
C GLU A 53 -16.79 13.35 -0.55
N ARG A 54 -17.21 14.49 -1.13
CA ARG A 54 -17.14 15.81 -0.50
C ARG A 54 -15.71 16.26 -0.12
N VAL A 55 -14.71 15.78 -0.84
CA VAL A 55 -13.31 16.21 -0.69
C VAL A 55 -13.18 17.66 -1.16
N PRO A 56 -12.60 18.58 -0.36
CA PRO A 56 -12.37 19.96 -0.78
C PRO A 56 -11.52 20.05 -2.05
N ILE A 57 -11.85 20.96 -2.96
CA ILE A 57 -11.07 21.17 -4.20
C ILE A 57 -9.66 21.73 -3.94
N SER A 58 -9.42 22.26 -2.75
CA SER A 58 -8.10 22.70 -2.29
C SER A 58 -7.18 21.52 -1.94
N PHE A 59 -7.72 20.31 -1.77
CA PHE A 59 -6.93 19.12 -1.49
C PHE A 59 -6.09 18.74 -2.72
N ASN A 60 -4.78 18.66 -2.52
CA ASN A 60 -3.85 18.22 -3.55
C ASN A 60 -3.51 16.72 -3.36
N PRO A 61 -4.09 15.79 -4.15
CA PRO A 61 -3.86 14.35 -4.00
C PRO A 61 -2.42 13.90 -4.32
N ASP A 62 -1.65 14.72 -5.03
CA ASP A 62 -0.27 14.44 -5.41
C ASP A 62 0.74 14.91 -4.34
N SER A 63 0.29 15.71 -3.37
CA SER A 63 1.12 16.21 -2.27
C SER A 63 1.15 15.22 -1.11
N GLN A 64 2.35 14.75 -0.76
CA GLN A 64 2.53 13.92 0.43
C GLN A 64 2.10 14.65 1.71
N GLY A 65 2.36 15.97 1.80
CA GLY A 65 1.93 16.77 2.95
C GLY A 65 0.41 16.77 3.12
N SER A 66 -0.33 16.95 2.02
CA SER A 66 -1.79 16.92 2.04
C SER A 66 -2.33 15.53 2.41
N LEU A 67 -1.64 14.45 2.04
CA LEU A 67 -2.00 13.10 2.50
C LEU A 67 -1.80 12.93 4.01
N ARG A 68 -0.71 13.45 4.59
CA ARG A 68 -0.48 13.38 6.05
C ARG A 68 -1.49 14.23 6.81
N GLU A 69 -1.78 15.45 6.36
CA GLU A 69 -2.83 16.30 6.95
C GLU A 69 -4.20 15.62 6.92
N LEU A 70 -4.54 14.94 5.81
CA LEU A 70 -5.76 14.15 5.71
C LEU A 70 -5.77 12.99 6.70
N GLU A 71 -4.66 12.27 6.85
CA GLU A 71 -4.56 11.16 7.81
C GLU A 71 -4.73 11.66 9.25
N ASP A 72 -3.94 12.68 9.64
CA ASP A 72 -3.98 13.29 10.96
C ASP A 72 -5.37 13.83 11.31
N SER A 73 -6.03 14.51 10.37
CA SER A 73 -7.37 15.09 10.56
C SER A 73 -8.48 14.04 10.71
N ASN A 74 -8.23 12.80 10.27
CA ASN A 74 -9.21 11.71 10.29
C ASN A 74 -8.83 10.57 11.25
N THR A 75 -7.83 10.79 12.12
CA THR A 75 -7.32 9.78 13.06
C THR A 75 -6.86 8.50 12.36
N ILE A 76 -6.37 8.65 11.13
CA ILE A 76 -5.77 7.56 10.37
C ILE A 76 -4.28 7.56 10.71
N GLU A 77 -3.72 6.37 10.96
CA GLU A 77 -2.29 6.24 11.19
C GLU A 77 -1.51 6.74 9.98
N ASN A 78 -0.45 7.53 10.23
CA ASN A 78 0.38 8.06 9.18
C ASN A 78 1.00 6.94 8.33
N GLY A 79 0.82 7.02 7.02
CA GLY A 79 1.36 6.04 6.05
C GLY A 79 0.33 5.05 5.51
N LYS A 80 -0.91 5.05 6.03
CA LYS A 80 -1.96 4.13 5.55
C LYS A 80 -2.55 4.52 4.19
N VAL A 81 -2.51 5.80 3.83
CA VAL A 81 -2.91 6.29 2.51
C VAL A 81 -1.68 6.35 1.61
N GLN A 82 -1.53 5.34 0.75
CA GLN A 82 -0.39 5.24 -0.17
C GLN A 82 -0.47 6.26 -1.32
N ARG A 83 -1.67 6.49 -1.87
CA ARG A 83 -1.93 7.54 -2.87
C ARG A 83 -3.39 7.94 -2.89
N ALA A 84 -3.65 9.15 -3.38
CA ALA A 84 -4.98 9.60 -3.78
C ALA A 84 -4.99 10.01 -5.26
N ARG A 85 -6.17 10.10 -5.85
CA ARG A 85 -6.38 10.73 -7.16
C ARG A 85 -7.84 11.16 -7.28
N TRP A 86 -8.09 12.22 -8.04
CA TRP A 86 -9.46 12.54 -8.43
C TRP A 86 -9.99 11.47 -9.40
N ILE A 87 -11.27 11.10 -9.23
CA ILE A 87 -11.94 10.18 -10.16
C ILE A 87 -12.15 10.88 -11.51
N LYS A 88 -12.52 12.16 -11.46
CA LYS A 88 -12.63 13.04 -12.63
C LYS A 88 -11.49 14.07 -12.60
N PRO A 89 -10.88 14.43 -13.73
CA PRO A 89 -9.89 15.51 -13.77
C PRO A 89 -10.48 16.81 -13.21
N LEU A 90 -9.67 17.58 -12.48
CA LEU A 90 -10.08 18.91 -11.99
C LEU A 90 -10.19 19.93 -13.14
N ALA A 91 -9.37 19.77 -14.18
CA ALA A 91 -9.46 20.55 -15.41
C ALA A 91 -10.52 19.94 -16.33
N ARG A 92 -11.45 20.78 -16.80
CA ARG A 92 -12.40 20.46 -17.86
C ARG A 92 -11.91 21.00 -19.18
#